data_AF-A0A8J3H793-F1
#
_entry.id   AF-A0A8J3H793-F1
#
_cell.length_a   1.000
_cell.length_b   1.000
_cell.length_c   1.000
_cell.angle_alpha   90.00
_cell.angle_beta   90.00
_cell.angle_gamma   90.00
#
_symmetry.space_group_name_H-M   'P 1'
#
loop_
_entity.id
_entity.type
_entity.pdbx_description
1 polymer ?
#
loop_
_entity_poly.entity_id
_entity_poly.type
_entity_poly.pdbx_seq_one_letter_code
_entity_poly.pdbx_strand_id
1 'polypeptide(L)'
;MQIFDVQTDLVIKSAVASGRTDYRDALARFFPLIDRFDEQRKLQRPKFYERLKGDIVAGCIMPPITLAFVHKDIGDVDSIEKIFGFIDENISEGYILDGMQRLNTLNAAQEDENFDASRPIYMNVIVASKYDLLLYRMITLNNGQKPMTVRHQVEMLTGNLLKKLLADQALNNMEIISEKETQSTSPRGAFKLSDVSAAYLAFLTGSAHNQNSRFIEEKLDEILVGKVMASGAIDSDVSFQDVISEVDRLSSDSDAKEWLRNENNLIGFTLGCKVNLQEVAKIPPKELSAMCLDFDRAFAAINPSKVNVGKFRRELSMEFVKVVDQRPSLEALTEMFFDLTAA
;
A
#
# COMPACT_ATOMS: atom_id res chain seq x y z
N MET A 1 16.99 -1.67 -24.10
CA MET A 1 16.16 -2.67 -23.38
C MET A 1 15.74 -3.83 -24.29
N GLN A 2 15.71 -5.06 -23.77
CA GLN A 2 15.26 -6.28 -24.45
C GLN A 2 14.46 -7.15 -23.47
N ILE A 3 13.28 -7.62 -23.89
CA ILE A 3 12.46 -8.61 -23.16
C ILE A 3 12.74 -9.99 -23.74
N PHE A 4 12.92 -10.99 -22.88
CA PHE A 4 13.26 -12.36 -23.26
C PHE A 4 12.05 -13.30 -23.24
N ASP A 5 11.20 -13.14 -22.22
CA ASP A 5 10.05 -14.01 -21.99
C ASP A 5 8.99 -13.26 -21.20
N VAL A 6 7.74 -13.66 -21.38
CA VAL A 6 6.55 -13.17 -20.67
C VAL A 6 5.68 -14.36 -20.31
N GLN A 7 5.29 -14.46 -19.05
CA GLN A 7 4.41 -15.50 -18.53
C GLN A 7 3.27 -14.87 -17.73
N THR A 8 2.12 -15.54 -17.70
CA THR A 8 1.00 -15.14 -16.84
C THR A 8 1.12 -15.82 -15.48
N ASP A 9 1.19 -15.04 -14.42
CA ASP A 9 1.04 -15.51 -13.04
C ASP A 9 -0.45 -15.55 -12.69
N LEU A 10 -0.97 -16.75 -12.48
CA LEU A 10 -2.39 -16.99 -12.19
C LEU A 10 -2.77 -16.65 -10.74
N VAL A 11 -1.81 -16.64 -9.81
CA VAL A 11 -2.07 -16.36 -8.39
C VAL A 11 -2.30 -14.87 -8.19
N ILE A 12 -1.45 -14.05 -8.78
CA ILE A 12 -1.54 -12.58 -8.68
C ILE A 12 -2.10 -11.92 -9.93
N LYS A 13 -2.69 -12.71 -10.84
CA LYS A 13 -3.39 -12.25 -12.05
C LYS A 13 -2.56 -11.17 -12.78
N SER A 14 -1.30 -11.51 -13.08
CA SER A 14 -0.30 -10.54 -13.55
C SER A 14 0.50 -11.07 -14.73
N ALA A 15 1.00 -10.17 -15.58
CA ALA A 15 2.06 -10.52 -16.53
C ALA A 15 3.41 -10.38 -15.83
N VAL A 16 4.26 -11.39 -15.98
CA VAL A 16 5.62 -11.44 -15.44
C VAL A 16 6.58 -11.61 -16.60
N ALA A 17 7.47 -10.66 -16.80
CA ALA A 17 8.48 -10.72 -17.84
C ALA A 17 9.89 -10.69 -17.28
N SER A 18 10.82 -11.28 -18.03
CA SER A 18 12.25 -11.18 -17.76
C SER A 18 12.94 -10.54 -18.96
N GLY A 19 13.96 -9.74 -18.68
CA GLY A 19 14.66 -8.98 -19.70
C GLY A 19 16.00 -8.48 -19.22
N ARG A 20 16.62 -7.66 -20.07
CA ARG A 20 17.82 -6.90 -19.73
C ARG A 20 17.82 -5.52 -20.36
N THR A 21 18.62 -4.65 -19.79
CA THR A 21 19.07 -3.43 -20.44
C THR A 21 20.54 -3.18 -20.09
N ASP A 22 21.09 -2.03 -20.42
CA ASP A 22 22.44 -1.63 -19.98
C ASP A 22 22.39 -0.65 -18.78
N TYR A 23 23.52 -0.45 -18.12
CA TYR A 23 23.61 0.44 -16.96
C TYR A 23 23.22 1.88 -17.30
N ARG A 24 23.52 2.35 -18.51
CA ARG A 24 23.14 3.69 -18.98
C ARG A 24 21.62 3.86 -19.01
N ASP A 25 20.92 2.93 -19.64
CA ASP A 25 19.46 2.94 -19.76
C ASP A 25 18.79 2.75 -18.39
N ALA A 26 19.34 1.89 -17.52
CA ALA A 26 18.83 1.71 -16.17
C ALA A 26 19.00 2.97 -15.29
N LEU A 27 20.12 3.69 -15.40
CA LEU A 27 20.31 4.97 -14.71
C LEU A 27 19.35 6.04 -15.25
N ALA A 28 19.10 6.08 -16.56
CA ALA A 28 18.20 7.05 -17.15
C ALA A 28 16.72 6.78 -16.83
N ARG A 29 16.30 5.49 -16.83
CA ARG A 29 14.88 5.10 -16.80
C ARG A 29 14.43 4.52 -15.46
N PHE A 30 15.28 3.78 -14.75
CA PHE A 30 14.88 3.05 -13.54
C PHE A 30 15.27 3.79 -12.26
N PHE A 31 16.45 4.44 -12.24
CA PHE A 31 16.88 5.21 -11.06
C PHE A 31 15.88 6.31 -10.64
N PRO A 32 15.24 7.08 -11.55
CA PRO A 32 14.23 8.07 -11.16
C PRO A 32 13.01 7.47 -10.44
N LEU A 33 12.76 6.17 -10.59
CA LEU A 33 11.65 5.48 -9.92
C LEU A 33 11.90 5.26 -8.43
N ILE A 34 13.16 5.41 -7.96
CA ILE A 34 13.53 5.29 -6.54
C ILE A 34 13.19 6.57 -5.78
N ASP A 35 13.33 7.73 -6.41
CA ASP A 35 13.09 9.05 -5.80
C ASP A 35 11.62 9.25 -5.38
N ARG A 36 10.74 8.31 -5.74
CA ARG A 36 9.38 8.21 -5.22
C ARG A 36 9.31 7.78 -3.75
N PHE A 37 10.42 7.40 -3.12
CA PHE A 37 10.44 6.89 -1.74
C PHE A 37 11.29 7.77 -0.81
N ASP A 38 10.69 8.82 -0.25
CA ASP A 38 11.36 9.73 0.68
C ASP A 38 11.81 9.06 1.99
N GLU A 39 11.19 7.94 2.36
CA GLU A 39 11.43 7.22 3.62
C GLU A 39 12.68 6.34 3.57
N GLN A 40 13.13 5.93 2.39
CA GLN A 40 14.24 4.98 2.23
C GLN A 40 15.62 5.63 2.01
N ARG A 41 15.71 6.96 2.06
CA ARG A 41 16.99 7.70 1.95
C ARG A 41 17.99 7.44 3.09
N LYS A 42 17.67 6.57 4.06
CA LYS A 42 18.67 6.09 5.03
C LYS A 42 19.57 5.07 4.33
N LEU A 43 20.58 5.58 3.62
CA LEU A 43 21.74 4.81 3.17
C LEU A 43 22.25 3.95 4.35
N GLN A 44 22.10 2.63 4.23
CA GLN A 44 22.67 1.71 5.20
C GLN A 44 24.21 1.80 5.17
N ARG A 45 24.85 1.19 6.17
CA ARG A 45 26.29 1.28 6.51
C ARG A 45 27.20 1.48 5.27
N PRO A 46 27.97 2.59 5.19
CA PRO A 46 28.77 2.97 4.01
C PRO A 46 29.67 1.86 3.45
N LYS A 47 30.24 1.03 4.34
CA LYS A 47 31.21 -0.02 3.95
C LYS A 47 30.67 -1.09 2.99
N PHE A 48 29.39 -1.44 3.06
CA PHE A 48 28.81 -2.45 2.15
C PHE A 48 28.56 -1.86 0.75
N TYR A 49 28.18 -0.59 0.68
CA TYR A 49 27.97 0.12 -0.57
C TYR A 49 29.28 0.37 -1.31
N GLU A 50 30.34 0.76 -0.59
CA GLU A 50 31.68 0.91 -1.18
C GLU A 50 32.17 -0.41 -1.81
N ARG A 51 31.90 -1.55 -1.16
CA ARG A 51 32.28 -2.84 -1.71
C ARG A 51 31.54 -3.15 -3.01
N LEU A 52 30.21 -3.02 -3.00
CA LEU A 52 29.40 -3.27 -4.20
C LEU A 52 29.74 -2.27 -5.32
N LYS A 53 30.03 -1.00 -5.00
CA LYS A 53 30.51 -0.01 -5.97
C LYS A 53 31.81 -0.48 -6.63
N GLY A 54 32.79 -0.91 -5.83
CA GLY A 54 34.04 -1.46 -6.34
C GLY A 54 33.82 -2.72 -7.19
N ASP A 55 32.91 -3.61 -6.79
CA ASP A 55 32.59 -4.81 -7.56
C ASP A 55 31.89 -4.44 -8.89
N ILE A 56 30.99 -3.46 -8.93
CA ILE A 56 30.35 -2.96 -10.16
C ILE A 56 31.40 -2.43 -11.13
N VAL A 57 32.31 -1.57 -10.66
CA VAL A 57 33.40 -1.01 -11.46
C VAL A 57 34.34 -2.12 -11.96
N ALA A 58 34.61 -3.14 -11.14
CA ALA A 58 35.40 -4.30 -11.53
C ALA A 58 34.68 -5.25 -12.53
N GLY A 59 33.42 -4.97 -12.88
CA GLY A 59 32.66 -5.74 -13.86
C GLY A 59 31.69 -6.76 -13.27
N CYS A 60 31.24 -6.59 -12.03
CA CYS A 60 30.16 -7.41 -11.46
C CYS A 60 28.89 -7.32 -12.33
N ILE A 61 28.20 -8.46 -12.45
CA ILE A 61 26.83 -8.51 -12.97
C ILE A 61 25.89 -8.61 -11.78
N MET A 62 25.10 -7.56 -11.56
CA MET A 62 24.18 -7.51 -10.44
C MET A 62 23.02 -8.50 -10.62
N PRO A 63 22.43 -8.98 -9.51
CA PRO A 63 21.15 -9.67 -9.56
C PRO A 63 20.06 -8.79 -10.21
N PRO A 64 18.96 -9.36 -10.73
CA PRO A 64 17.96 -8.62 -11.51
C PRO A 64 17.18 -7.57 -10.71
N ILE A 65 16.96 -6.39 -11.26
CA ILE A 65 16.06 -5.37 -10.68
C ILE A 65 14.61 -5.77 -10.97
N THR A 66 13.71 -5.58 -10.02
CA THR A 66 12.28 -5.87 -10.25
C THR A 66 11.50 -4.57 -10.39
N LEU A 67 10.97 -4.34 -11.59
CA LEU A 67 10.03 -3.27 -11.92
C LEU A 67 8.60 -3.76 -11.71
N ALA A 68 7.75 -2.92 -11.14
CA ALA A 68 6.34 -3.20 -10.96
C ALA A 68 5.47 -2.09 -11.53
N PHE A 69 4.33 -2.49 -12.10
CA PHE A 69 3.31 -1.64 -12.68
C PHE A 69 1.92 -2.15 -12.28
N VAL A 70 0.96 -1.23 -12.27
CA VAL A 70 -0.46 -1.56 -12.09
C VAL A 70 -1.22 -1.19 -13.37
N HIS A 71 -1.79 -2.20 -14.03
CA HIS A 71 -2.58 -2.04 -15.26
C HIS A 71 -3.74 -3.03 -15.26
N LYS A 72 -4.97 -2.53 -15.48
CA LYS A 72 -6.20 -3.32 -15.29
C LYS A 72 -6.29 -4.51 -16.24
N ASP A 73 -5.92 -4.33 -17.51
CA ASP A 73 -6.05 -5.36 -18.54
C ASP A 73 -4.70 -6.00 -18.86
N ILE A 74 -4.47 -7.19 -18.29
CA ILE A 74 -3.23 -7.95 -18.50
C ILE A 74 -3.11 -8.45 -19.94
N GLY A 75 -4.23 -8.55 -20.68
CA GLY A 75 -4.22 -8.89 -22.11
C GLY A 75 -3.46 -7.87 -22.96
N ASP A 76 -3.32 -6.64 -22.48
CA ASP A 76 -2.53 -5.59 -23.12
C ASP A 76 -1.02 -5.79 -22.96
N VAL A 77 -0.56 -6.76 -22.15
CA VAL A 77 0.86 -6.99 -21.82
C VAL A 77 1.23 -8.49 -21.82
N ASP A 78 0.46 -9.32 -22.53
CA ASP A 78 0.58 -10.79 -22.54
C ASP A 78 1.67 -11.36 -23.48
N SER A 79 2.37 -10.49 -24.20
CA SER A 79 3.38 -10.86 -25.21
C SER A 79 4.58 -9.90 -25.14
N ILE A 80 5.71 -10.35 -25.68
CA ILE A 80 6.99 -9.64 -25.63
C ILE A 80 6.87 -8.22 -26.20
N GLU A 81 6.25 -8.09 -27.38
CA GLU A 81 6.09 -6.80 -28.06
C GLU A 81 5.17 -5.86 -27.28
N LYS A 82 4.05 -6.39 -26.78
CA LYS A 82 3.07 -5.65 -26.01
C LYS A 82 3.64 -5.11 -24.70
N ILE A 83 4.26 -5.98 -23.89
CA ILE A 83 4.84 -5.54 -22.62
C ILE A 83 6.00 -4.58 -22.82
N PHE A 84 6.81 -4.78 -23.87
CA PHE A 84 7.87 -3.83 -24.21
C PHE A 84 7.30 -2.44 -24.52
N GLY A 85 6.29 -2.35 -25.40
CA GLY A 85 5.62 -1.09 -25.72
C GLY A 85 5.00 -0.44 -24.48
N PHE A 86 4.31 -1.24 -23.66
CA PHE A 86 3.75 -0.77 -22.40
C PHE A 86 4.81 -0.18 -21.46
N ILE A 87 5.95 -0.86 -21.25
CA ILE A 87 7.04 -0.33 -20.41
C ILE A 87 7.61 0.95 -21.01
N ASP A 88 7.71 1.05 -22.33
CA ASP A 88 8.27 2.22 -23.00
C ASP A 88 7.42 3.47 -22.82
N GLU A 89 6.11 3.31 -22.96
CA GLU A 89 5.14 4.39 -22.83
C GLU A 89 4.88 4.77 -21.36
N ASN A 90 4.89 3.77 -20.46
CA ASN A 90 4.41 3.93 -19.09
C ASN A 90 5.52 3.82 -18.04
N ILE A 91 6.80 3.95 -18.41
CA ILE A 91 7.92 3.80 -17.46
C ILE A 91 7.78 4.72 -16.24
N SER A 92 7.26 5.93 -16.46
CA SER A 92 7.00 6.92 -15.42
C SER A 92 5.89 6.48 -14.46
N GLU A 93 5.07 5.48 -14.77
CA GLU A 93 4.08 4.94 -13.83
C GLU A 93 4.64 3.79 -12.99
N GLY A 94 5.81 3.26 -13.36
CA GLY A 94 6.45 2.16 -12.67
C GLY A 94 7.02 2.53 -11.31
N TYR A 95 7.38 1.50 -10.55
CA TYR A 95 8.16 1.63 -9.33
C TYR A 95 9.08 0.42 -9.13
N ILE A 96 10.12 0.62 -8.31
CA ILE A 96 11.08 -0.45 -7.99
C ILE A 96 10.51 -1.31 -6.87
N LEU A 97 10.15 -2.56 -7.18
CA LEU A 97 9.68 -3.54 -6.19
C LEU A 97 10.85 -4.15 -5.42
N ASP A 98 11.96 -4.39 -6.12
CA ASP A 98 13.23 -4.88 -5.55
C ASP A 98 14.41 -4.32 -6.36
N GLY A 99 15.49 -3.98 -5.67
CA GLY A 99 16.72 -3.50 -6.29
C GLY A 99 17.05 -2.03 -6.07
N MET A 100 16.31 -1.32 -5.20
CA MET A 100 16.59 0.10 -4.90
C MET A 100 18.02 0.34 -4.42
N GLN A 101 18.55 -0.52 -3.53
CA GLN A 101 19.93 -0.38 -3.06
C GLN A 101 20.94 -0.60 -4.19
N ARG A 102 20.67 -1.55 -5.09
CA ARG A 102 21.52 -1.83 -6.26
C ARG A 102 21.56 -0.65 -7.22
N LEU A 103 20.41 -0.04 -7.51
CA LEU A 103 20.34 1.14 -8.36
C LEU A 103 21.01 2.37 -7.72
N ASN A 104 20.88 2.57 -6.40
CA ASN A 104 21.62 3.62 -5.69
C ASN A 104 23.14 3.41 -5.78
N THR A 105 23.62 2.18 -5.57
CA THR A 105 25.05 1.88 -5.73
C THR A 105 25.51 2.05 -7.18
N LEU A 106 24.67 1.68 -8.15
CA LEU A 106 24.96 1.90 -9.57
C LEU A 106 25.09 3.40 -9.88
N ASN A 107 24.19 4.22 -9.34
CA ASN A 107 24.25 5.68 -9.47
C ASN A 107 25.52 6.26 -8.83
N ALA A 108 25.94 5.75 -7.67
CA ALA A 108 27.20 6.16 -7.05
C ALA A 108 28.44 5.64 -7.81
N ALA A 109 28.35 4.49 -8.48
CA ALA A 109 29.44 3.90 -9.25
C ALA A 109 29.72 4.66 -10.55
N GLN A 110 28.73 5.36 -11.11
CA GLN A 110 28.89 6.13 -12.35
C GLN A 110 29.93 7.26 -12.26
N GLU A 111 30.27 7.69 -11.05
CA GLU A 111 31.27 8.73 -10.78
C GLU A 111 32.72 8.21 -10.90
N ASP A 112 32.93 6.88 -10.97
CA ASP A 112 34.25 6.29 -11.16
C ASP A 112 34.67 6.32 -12.63
N GLU A 113 35.91 6.70 -12.92
CA GLU A 113 36.45 6.80 -14.28
C GLU A 113 36.46 5.46 -15.02
N ASN A 114 36.53 4.33 -14.29
CA ASN A 114 36.54 2.99 -14.87
C ASN A 114 35.12 2.39 -15.03
N PHE A 115 34.07 3.17 -14.78
CA PHE A 115 32.70 2.70 -14.90
C PHE A 115 32.31 2.42 -16.36
N ASP A 116 31.99 1.16 -16.65
CA ASP A 116 31.45 0.76 -17.94
C ASP A 116 29.92 0.79 -17.96
N ALA A 117 29.36 1.87 -18.51
CA ALA A 117 27.92 2.07 -18.63
C ALA A 117 27.24 1.12 -19.63
N SER A 118 28.00 0.40 -20.47
CA SER A 118 27.46 -0.53 -21.47
C SER A 118 27.19 -1.93 -20.92
N ARG A 119 27.61 -2.20 -19.68
CA ARG A 119 27.39 -3.49 -19.03
C ARG A 119 25.91 -3.79 -18.87
N PRO A 120 25.51 -5.07 -19.01
CA PRO A 120 24.12 -5.46 -18.89
C PRO A 120 23.67 -5.48 -17.43
N ILE A 121 22.42 -5.07 -17.22
CA ILE A 121 21.64 -5.34 -16.01
C ILE A 121 20.41 -6.13 -16.39
N TYR A 122 20.15 -7.20 -15.63
CA TYR A 122 18.95 -8.00 -15.80
C TYR A 122 17.80 -7.37 -15.04
N MET A 123 16.58 -7.60 -15.52
CA MET A 123 15.38 -7.09 -14.89
C MET A 123 14.23 -8.09 -14.98
N ASN A 124 13.39 -8.07 -13.95
CA ASN A 124 12.07 -8.66 -13.96
C ASN A 124 11.05 -7.53 -14.03
N VAL A 125 9.97 -7.72 -14.78
CA VAL A 125 8.86 -6.78 -14.85
C VAL A 125 7.60 -7.49 -14.41
N ILE A 126 6.81 -6.85 -13.56
CA ILE A 126 5.56 -7.37 -13.06
C ILE A 126 4.48 -6.34 -13.34
N VAL A 127 3.46 -6.72 -14.10
CA VAL A 127 2.29 -5.88 -14.37
C VAL A 127 1.08 -6.57 -13.77
N ALA A 128 0.54 -6.03 -12.67
CA ALA A 128 -0.61 -6.60 -11.98
C ALA A 128 -1.86 -5.73 -12.14
N SER A 129 -3.05 -6.33 -12.01
CA SER A 129 -4.31 -5.60 -12.19
C SER A 129 -4.67 -4.64 -11.06
N LYS A 130 -4.12 -4.86 -9.85
CA LYS A 130 -4.31 -3.99 -8.68
C LYS A 130 -3.11 -4.03 -7.74
N TYR A 131 -2.92 -2.97 -6.95
CA TYR A 131 -1.84 -2.86 -5.96
C TYR A 131 -1.88 -3.99 -4.92
N ASP A 132 -3.08 -4.46 -4.55
CA ASP A 132 -3.27 -5.54 -3.57
C ASP A 132 -2.50 -6.81 -3.95
N LEU A 133 -2.42 -7.12 -5.25
CA LEU A 133 -1.76 -8.31 -5.79
C LEU A 133 -0.24 -8.19 -5.77
N LEU A 134 0.28 -6.98 -5.98
CA LEU A 134 1.72 -6.69 -5.86
C LEU A 134 2.15 -6.79 -4.39
N LEU A 135 1.35 -6.27 -3.47
CA LEU A 135 1.61 -6.39 -2.03
C LEU A 135 1.56 -7.85 -1.57
N TYR A 136 0.55 -8.60 -2.04
CA TYR A 136 0.47 -10.02 -1.78
C TYR A 136 1.75 -10.76 -2.23
N ARG A 137 2.25 -10.49 -3.45
CA ARG A 137 3.50 -11.06 -3.92
C ARG A 137 4.67 -10.69 -3.01
N MET A 138 4.78 -9.43 -2.61
CA MET A 138 5.86 -8.98 -1.73
C MET A 138 5.86 -9.71 -0.39
N ILE A 139 4.67 -9.92 0.19
CA ILE A 139 4.49 -10.57 1.49
C ILE A 139 4.71 -12.08 1.39
N THR A 140 4.21 -12.73 0.35
CA THR A 140 4.13 -14.20 0.28
C THR A 140 5.29 -14.86 -0.47
N LEU A 141 5.84 -14.20 -1.49
CA LEU A 141 6.81 -14.79 -2.42
C LEU A 141 8.27 -14.36 -2.17
N ASN A 142 8.52 -13.41 -1.26
CA ASN A 142 9.87 -13.02 -0.82
C ASN A 142 10.34 -13.72 0.48
N ASN A 143 9.61 -14.76 0.92
CA ASN A 143 9.93 -15.51 2.14
C ASN A 143 11.29 -16.21 2.02
N GLY A 144 12.26 -15.83 2.87
CA GLY A 144 13.58 -16.47 2.98
C GLY A 144 14.79 -15.55 2.79
N GLN A 145 14.61 -14.32 2.30
CA GLN A 145 15.63 -13.27 2.32
C GLN A 145 15.41 -12.38 3.55
N LYS A 146 16.45 -11.70 4.08
CA LYS A 146 16.29 -10.81 5.24
C LYS A 146 15.21 -9.76 4.94
N PRO A 147 13.99 -9.87 5.50
CA PRO A 147 12.85 -9.19 4.91
C PRO A 147 12.85 -7.72 5.29
N MET A 148 12.37 -6.91 4.36
CA MET A 148 11.66 -5.69 4.72
C MET A 148 10.39 -6.10 5.47
N THR A 149 10.13 -5.52 6.64
CA THR A 149 8.97 -5.88 7.47
C THR A 149 7.68 -5.71 6.68
N VAL A 150 6.66 -6.54 6.95
CA VAL A 150 5.39 -6.46 6.20
C VAL A 150 4.79 -5.05 6.29
N ARG A 151 4.93 -4.39 7.45
CA ARG A 151 4.49 -3.00 7.63
C ARG A 151 5.16 -2.03 6.67
N HIS A 152 6.48 -2.12 6.53
CA HIS A 152 7.22 -1.25 5.61
C HIS A 152 6.86 -1.54 4.14
N GLN A 153 6.56 -2.80 3.80
CA GLN A 153 6.04 -3.16 2.47
C GLN A 153 4.67 -2.54 2.19
N VAL A 154 3.78 -2.57 3.18
CA VAL A 154 2.45 -1.97 3.08
C VAL A 154 2.57 -0.46 2.92
N GLU A 155 3.36 0.21 3.76
CA GLU A 155 3.54 1.66 3.73
C GLU A 155 4.08 2.15 2.39
N MET A 156 5.11 1.48 1.86
CA MET A 156 5.67 1.73 0.52
C MET A 156 4.60 1.67 -0.58
N LEU A 157 3.80 0.60 -0.62
CA LEU A 157 2.77 0.46 -1.66
C LEU A 157 1.59 1.39 -1.45
N THR A 158 1.25 1.69 -0.19
CA THR A 158 0.26 2.71 0.15
C THR A 158 0.70 4.06 -0.42
N GLY A 159 1.95 4.45 -0.19
CA GLY A 159 2.52 5.68 -0.73
C GLY A 159 2.44 5.75 -2.26
N ASN A 160 2.75 4.64 -2.96
CA ASN A 160 2.65 4.58 -4.42
C ASN A 160 1.22 4.73 -4.94
N LEU A 161 0.28 3.99 -4.33
CA LEU A 161 -1.13 4.09 -4.67
C LEU A 161 -1.62 5.53 -4.51
N LEU A 162 -1.36 6.13 -3.35
CA LEU A 162 -1.82 7.48 -3.05
C LEU A 162 -1.19 8.54 -3.97
N LYS A 163 0.11 8.42 -4.27
CA LYS A 163 0.79 9.31 -5.23
C LYS A 163 0.17 9.21 -6.62
N LYS A 164 -0.15 7.99 -7.09
CA LYS A 164 -0.83 7.78 -8.37
C LYS A 164 -2.21 8.45 -8.36
N LEU A 165 -3.02 8.17 -7.34
CA LEU A 165 -4.36 8.75 -7.24
C LEU A 165 -4.36 10.28 -7.18
N LEU A 166 -3.38 10.89 -6.49
CA LEU A 166 -3.22 12.35 -6.47
C LEU A 166 -2.77 12.90 -7.83
N ALA A 167 -1.83 12.24 -8.50
CA ALA A 167 -1.35 12.64 -9.82
C ALA A 167 -2.47 12.56 -10.88
N ASP A 168 -3.34 11.57 -10.77
CA ASP A 168 -4.50 11.36 -11.64
C ASP A 168 -5.69 12.28 -11.28
N GLN A 169 -5.54 13.18 -10.30
CA GLN A 169 -6.61 14.04 -9.76
C GLN A 169 -7.84 13.26 -9.27
N ALA A 170 -7.62 12.03 -8.82
CA ALA A 170 -8.66 11.12 -8.35
C ALA A 170 -9.04 11.33 -6.87
N LEU A 171 -8.25 12.11 -6.11
CA LEU A 171 -8.54 12.49 -4.72
C LEU A 171 -8.63 14.02 -4.62
N ASN A 172 -9.77 14.53 -4.13
CA ASN A 172 -10.04 15.97 -4.04
C ASN A 172 -10.15 16.46 -2.59
N ASN A 173 -10.48 15.58 -1.66
CA ASN A 173 -10.79 15.92 -0.27
C ASN A 173 -9.79 15.31 0.73
N MET A 174 -8.96 14.36 0.30
CA MET A 174 -7.85 13.80 1.07
C MET A 174 -6.55 14.54 0.80
N GLU A 175 -6.00 15.14 1.85
CA GLU A 175 -4.60 15.55 1.90
C GLU A 175 -3.85 14.50 2.72
N ILE A 176 -2.72 14.02 2.23
CA ILE A 176 -1.92 12.98 2.91
C ILE A 176 -0.57 13.58 3.28
N ILE A 177 -0.17 13.37 4.53
CA ILE A 177 1.11 13.80 5.06
C ILE A 177 1.93 12.58 5.50
N SER A 178 3.22 12.61 5.17
CA SER A 178 4.21 11.67 5.71
C SER A 178 4.55 12.00 7.18
N GLU A 179 5.20 11.07 7.87
CA GLU A 179 5.68 11.32 9.23
C GLU A 179 6.65 12.51 9.32
N LYS A 180 7.45 12.73 8.26
CA LYS A 180 8.42 13.84 8.19
C LYS A 180 7.72 15.19 8.09
N GLU A 181 6.68 15.28 7.26
CA GLU A 181 5.92 16.52 7.06
C GLU A 181 5.09 16.86 8.29
N THR A 182 4.59 15.85 9.00
CA THR A 182 3.84 16.02 10.27
C THR A 182 4.64 16.80 11.31
N GLN A 183 5.98 16.67 11.30
CA GLN A 183 6.88 17.36 12.22
C GLN A 183 7.15 18.83 11.84
N SER A 184 7.04 19.20 10.56
CA SER A 184 7.31 20.56 10.06
C SER A 184 6.06 21.41 9.90
N THR A 185 4.94 20.78 9.55
CA THR A 185 3.65 21.43 9.26
C THR A 185 2.56 20.39 9.57
N SER A 186 1.68 20.69 10.53
CA SER A 186 0.45 19.90 10.72
C SER A 186 -0.73 20.66 10.10
N PRO A 187 -0.89 20.62 8.76
CA PRO A 187 -2.08 21.18 8.14
C PRO A 187 -3.33 20.54 8.75
N ARG A 188 -4.27 21.37 9.18
CA ARG A 188 -5.51 20.90 9.79
C ARG A 188 -6.29 20.11 8.74
N GLY A 189 -6.68 18.87 9.08
CA GLY A 189 -7.51 18.03 8.21
C GLY A 189 -6.73 17.04 7.34
N ALA A 190 -5.40 16.93 7.44
CA ALA A 190 -4.66 15.92 6.69
C ALA A 190 -4.71 14.52 7.31
N PHE A 191 -4.69 13.48 6.47
CA PHE A 191 -4.54 12.07 6.82
C PHE A 191 -3.05 11.73 6.94
N LYS A 192 -2.68 10.91 7.93
CA LYS A 192 -1.30 10.42 8.02
C LYS A 192 -1.13 9.20 7.14
N LEU A 193 -0.01 9.12 6.42
CA LEU A 193 0.34 7.95 5.62
C LEU A 193 0.35 6.66 6.47
N SER A 194 0.84 6.73 7.70
CA SER A 194 0.88 5.60 8.63
C SER A 194 -0.51 5.08 9.00
N ASP A 195 -1.49 5.97 9.19
CA ASP A 195 -2.89 5.59 9.49
C ASP A 195 -3.54 4.90 8.28
N VAL A 196 -3.32 5.44 7.06
CA VAL A 196 -3.82 4.83 5.82
C VAL A 196 -3.15 3.49 5.55
N SER A 197 -1.86 3.36 5.85
CA SER A 197 -1.10 2.11 5.73
C SER A 197 -1.61 1.04 6.72
N ALA A 198 -1.97 1.45 7.94
CA ALA A 198 -2.58 0.55 8.92
C ALA A 198 -3.95 0.05 8.45
N ALA A 199 -4.75 0.92 7.83
CA ALA A 199 -6.02 0.54 7.23
C ALA A 199 -5.83 -0.44 6.05
N TYR A 200 -4.83 -0.21 5.19
CA TYR A 200 -4.52 -1.13 4.10
C TYR A 200 -4.07 -2.52 4.61
N LEU A 201 -3.24 -2.56 5.66
CA LEU A 201 -2.88 -3.82 6.30
C LEU A 201 -4.11 -4.54 6.87
N ALA A 202 -5.05 -3.81 7.46
CA ALA A 202 -6.32 -4.36 7.92
C ALA A 202 -7.15 -4.95 6.78
N PHE A 203 -7.27 -4.22 5.67
CA PHE A 203 -7.94 -4.68 4.45
C PHE A 203 -7.41 -6.04 3.96
N LEU A 204 -6.08 -6.14 3.83
CA LEU A 204 -5.41 -7.33 3.31
C LEU A 204 -5.50 -8.52 4.25
N THR A 205 -5.42 -8.29 5.56
CA THR A 205 -5.48 -9.36 6.56
C THR A 205 -6.92 -9.73 6.95
N GLY A 206 -7.90 -8.91 6.57
CA GLY A 206 -9.29 -9.05 7.02
C GLY A 206 -9.45 -8.91 8.54
N SER A 207 -8.53 -8.19 9.20
CA SER A 207 -8.43 -8.19 10.67
C SER A 207 -8.24 -6.76 11.19
N ALA A 208 -9.07 -6.37 12.16
CA ALA A 208 -8.97 -5.09 12.86
C ALA A 208 -7.78 -5.04 13.85
N HIS A 209 -7.15 -6.19 14.15
CA HIS A 209 -6.15 -6.33 15.22
C HIS A 209 -4.80 -6.81 14.70
N ASN A 210 -4.08 -5.91 14.03
CA ASN A 210 -2.77 -6.20 13.44
C ASN A 210 -1.59 -5.55 14.17
N GLN A 211 -1.88 -4.90 15.31
CA GLN A 211 -0.92 -4.08 16.05
C GLN A 211 -0.40 -4.74 17.33
N ASN A 212 -0.55 -6.06 17.51
CA ASN A 212 -0.12 -6.72 18.74
C ASN A 212 1.39 -6.62 18.96
N SER A 213 1.79 -5.74 19.88
CA SER A 213 3.18 -5.43 20.25
C SER A 213 3.90 -6.54 21.02
N ARG A 214 3.22 -7.66 21.32
CA ARG A 214 3.76 -8.79 22.09
C ARG A 214 4.47 -9.84 21.23
N PHE A 215 4.38 -9.76 19.92
CA PHE A 215 5.03 -10.73 19.03
C PHE A 215 6.42 -10.24 18.62
N ILE A 216 7.36 -11.18 18.53
CA ILE A 216 8.62 -10.97 17.80
C ILE A 216 8.24 -10.65 16.35
N GLU A 217 8.85 -9.63 15.77
CA GLU A 217 8.53 -9.08 14.45
C GLU A 217 8.45 -10.17 13.36
N GLU A 218 9.38 -11.12 13.37
CA GLU A 218 9.39 -12.29 12.46
C GLU A 218 8.13 -13.16 12.59
N LYS A 219 7.67 -13.44 13.82
CA LYS A 219 6.43 -14.21 14.05
C LYS A 219 5.20 -13.41 13.64
N LEU A 220 5.24 -12.09 13.78
CA LEU A 220 4.16 -11.22 13.34
C LEU A 220 4.03 -11.29 11.81
N ASP A 221 5.15 -11.22 11.09
CA ASP A 221 5.17 -11.31 9.63
C ASP A 221 4.64 -12.68 9.16
N GLU A 222 5.05 -13.80 9.78
CA GLU A 222 4.49 -15.13 9.47
C GLU A 222 2.96 -15.19 9.68
N ILE A 223 2.46 -14.63 10.80
CA ILE A 223 1.02 -14.57 11.09
C ILE A 223 0.31 -13.70 10.05
N LEU A 224 0.89 -12.57 9.65
CA LEU A 224 0.32 -11.66 8.67
C LEU A 224 0.25 -12.33 7.30
N VAL A 225 1.29 -13.04 6.86
CA VAL A 225 1.29 -13.86 5.64
C VAL A 225 0.12 -14.84 5.66
N GLY A 226 -0.03 -15.60 6.75
CA GLY A 226 -1.13 -16.56 6.90
C GLY A 226 -2.50 -15.89 6.86
N LYS A 227 -2.67 -14.73 7.51
CA LYS A 227 -3.92 -13.96 7.46
C LYS A 227 -4.24 -13.42 6.08
N VAL A 228 -3.24 -12.89 5.36
CA VAL A 228 -3.45 -12.38 4.00
C VAL A 228 -3.88 -13.51 3.07
N MET A 229 -3.26 -14.69 3.18
CA MET A 229 -3.69 -15.88 2.42
C MET A 229 -5.12 -16.31 2.76
N ALA A 230 -5.52 -16.20 4.02
CA ALA A 230 -6.85 -16.62 4.48
C ALA A 230 -7.97 -15.58 4.23
N SER A 231 -7.64 -14.31 4.00
CA SER A 231 -8.62 -13.21 3.99
C SER A 231 -9.44 -13.09 2.71
N GLY A 232 -9.06 -13.82 1.64
CA GLY A 232 -9.65 -13.70 0.31
C GLY A 232 -9.47 -12.32 -0.34
N ALA A 233 -8.62 -11.42 0.19
CA ALA A 233 -8.45 -10.06 -0.35
C ALA A 233 -8.01 -10.03 -1.83
N ILE A 234 -7.31 -11.06 -2.27
CA ILE A 234 -6.81 -11.22 -3.64
C ILE A 234 -7.97 -11.46 -4.62
N ASP A 235 -8.98 -12.22 -4.18
CA ASP A 235 -10.15 -12.61 -4.98
C ASP A 235 -11.34 -11.68 -4.81
N SER A 236 -11.24 -10.72 -3.89
CA SER A 236 -12.22 -9.65 -3.74
C SER A 236 -12.26 -8.76 -4.98
N ASP A 237 -13.48 -8.50 -5.47
CA ASP A 237 -13.75 -7.49 -6.51
C ASP A 237 -13.51 -6.07 -5.99
N VAL A 238 -13.71 -5.86 -4.69
CA VAL A 238 -13.34 -4.61 -4.01
C VAL A 238 -11.83 -4.60 -3.81
N SER A 239 -11.18 -3.53 -4.27
CA SER A 239 -9.78 -3.23 -4.01
C SER A 239 -9.64 -2.17 -2.92
N PHE A 240 -8.45 -2.03 -2.32
CA PHE A 240 -8.22 -0.95 -1.36
C PHE A 240 -8.32 0.44 -2.00
N GLN A 241 -8.00 0.54 -3.29
CA GLN A 241 -8.18 1.78 -4.05
C GLN A 241 -9.65 2.24 -4.05
N ASP A 242 -10.60 1.32 -4.21
CA ASP A 242 -12.03 1.65 -4.20
C ASP A 242 -12.46 2.17 -2.82
N VAL A 243 -11.94 1.59 -1.75
CA VAL A 243 -12.17 2.07 -0.38
C VAL A 243 -11.63 3.48 -0.19
N ILE A 244 -10.40 3.76 -0.66
CA ILE A 244 -9.80 5.09 -0.55
C ILE A 244 -10.57 6.15 -1.36
N SER A 245 -11.07 5.79 -2.54
CA SER A 245 -11.96 6.67 -3.32
C SER A 245 -13.23 7.02 -2.55
N GLU A 246 -13.81 6.08 -1.80
CA GLU A 246 -14.96 6.36 -0.94
C GLU A 246 -14.60 7.23 0.28
N VAL A 247 -13.44 6.99 0.90
CA VAL A 247 -12.92 7.85 1.97
C VAL A 247 -12.77 9.29 1.47
N ASP A 248 -12.24 9.49 0.26
CA ASP A 248 -12.13 10.81 -0.36
C ASP A 248 -13.48 11.45 -0.65
N ARG A 249 -14.40 10.72 -1.29
CA ARG A 249 -15.75 11.21 -1.59
C ARG A 249 -16.47 11.68 -0.33
N LEU A 250 -16.42 10.87 0.73
CA LEU A 250 -17.10 11.14 2.00
C LEU A 250 -16.42 12.26 2.82
N SER A 251 -15.11 12.47 2.60
CA SER A 251 -14.35 13.53 3.26
C SER A 251 -14.68 14.94 2.75
N SER A 252 -15.61 15.11 1.80
CA SER A 252 -16.10 16.43 1.40
C SER A 252 -16.88 17.14 2.51
N ASP A 253 -17.36 16.39 3.52
CA ASP A 253 -18.03 16.93 4.71
C ASP A 253 -17.11 16.82 5.93
N SER A 254 -17.07 17.85 6.78
CA SER A 254 -16.04 18.01 7.81
C SER A 254 -16.12 16.98 8.93
N ASP A 255 -17.32 16.59 9.34
CA ASP A 255 -17.49 15.64 10.46
C ASP A 255 -17.16 14.21 10.01
N ALA A 256 -17.61 13.80 8.82
CA ALA A 256 -17.20 12.54 8.20
C ALA A 256 -15.68 12.50 7.98
N LYS A 257 -15.07 13.59 7.49
CA LYS A 257 -13.62 13.70 7.34
C LYS A 257 -12.90 13.51 8.68
N GLU A 258 -13.32 14.20 9.74
CA GLU A 258 -12.68 14.06 11.05
C GLU A 258 -12.83 12.66 11.62
N TRP A 259 -14.01 12.05 11.45
CA TRP A 259 -14.25 10.67 11.86
C TRP A 259 -13.37 9.68 11.10
N LEU A 260 -13.23 9.83 9.78
CA LEU A 260 -12.39 8.99 8.92
C LEU A 260 -10.89 9.20 9.12
N ARG A 261 -10.46 10.37 9.60
CA ARG A 261 -9.05 10.64 9.94
C ARG A 261 -8.61 9.91 11.21
N ASN A 262 -9.54 9.46 12.05
CA ASN A 262 -9.19 8.65 13.20
C ASN A 262 -8.74 7.26 12.74
N GLU A 263 -7.49 6.89 13.03
CA GLU A 263 -6.90 5.59 12.65
C GLU A 263 -7.82 4.39 12.94
N ASN A 264 -8.45 4.35 14.12
CA ASN A 264 -9.31 3.22 14.50
C ASN A 264 -10.60 3.17 13.67
N ASN A 265 -11.20 4.33 13.44
CA ASN A 265 -12.40 4.42 12.60
C ASN A 265 -12.05 4.08 11.15
N LEU A 266 -10.91 4.55 10.62
CA LEU A 266 -10.47 4.25 9.26
C LEU A 266 -10.24 2.75 9.05
N ILE A 267 -9.60 2.08 10.01
CA ILE A 267 -9.43 0.61 9.98
C ILE A 267 -10.80 -0.08 9.97
N GLY A 268 -11.72 0.31 10.85
CA GLY A 268 -13.06 -0.28 10.90
C GLY A 268 -13.86 -0.01 9.62
N PHE A 269 -13.84 1.23 9.13
CA PHE A 269 -14.49 1.64 7.89
C PHE A 269 -14.00 0.84 6.70
N THR A 270 -12.68 0.65 6.60
CA THR A 270 -12.06 -0.15 5.54
C THR A 270 -12.55 -1.60 5.56
N LEU A 271 -12.63 -2.21 6.74
CA LEU A 271 -13.11 -3.59 6.88
C LEU A 271 -14.61 -3.71 6.62
N GLY A 272 -15.41 -2.72 7.01
CA GLY A 272 -16.83 -2.67 6.70
C GLY A 272 -17.09 -2.51 5.20
N CYS A 273 -16.35 -1.62 4.54
CA CYS A 273 -16.43 -1.41 3.09
C CYS A 273 -16.06 -2.66 2.29
N LYS A 274 -15.11 -3.47 2.76
CA LYS A 274 -14.77 -4.75 2.12
C LYS A 274 -15.99 -5.66 1.91
N VAL A 275 -17.03 -5.52 2.75
CA VAL A 275 -18.28 -6.28 2.66
C VAL A 275 -19.43 -5.45 2.06
N ASN A 276 -19.50 -4.15 2.36
CA ASN A 276 -20.67 -3.31 2.09
C ASN A 276 -20.39 -2.09 1.19
N LEU A 277 -19.32 -2.10 0.37
CA LEU A 277 -18.89 -0.94 -0.43
C LEU A 277 -20.02 -0.37 -1.31
N GLN A 278 -20.80 -1.23 -1.95
CA GLN A 278 -21.86 -0.81 -2.87
C GLN A 278 -22.94 0.02 -2.18
N GLU A 279 -23.27 -0.29 -0.93
CA GLU A 279 -24.24 0.48 -0.17
C GLU A 279 -23.62 1.75 0.43
N VAL A 280 -22.35 1.68 0.88
CA VAL A 280 -21.59 2.86 1.31
C VAL A 280 -21.54 3.92 0.19
N ALA A 281 -21.32 3.49 -1.06
CA ALA A 281 -21.28 4.38 -2.23
C ALA A 281 -22.60 5.15 -2.46
N LYS A 282 -23.73 4.66 -1.93
CA LYS A 282 -25.03 5.32 -2.03
C LYS A 282 -25.28 6.35 -0.92
N ILE A 283 -24.44 6.37 0.12
CA ILE A 283 -24.59 7.30 1.25
C ILE A 283 -24.00 8.67 0.89
N PRO A 284 -24.77 9.76 0.95
CA PRO A 284 -24.26 11.12 0.79
C PRO A 284 -23.28 11.51 1.92
N PRO A 285 -22.24 12.32 1.65
CA PRO A 285 -21.27 12.75 2.67
C PRO A 285 -21.92 13.38 3.92
N LYS A 286 -22.89 14.29 3.71
CA LYS A 286 -23.63 14.94 4.80
C LYS A 286 -24.45 13.97 5.66
N GLU A 287 -24.97 12.91 5.04
CA GLU A 287 -25.73 11.88 5.75
C GLU A 287 -24.80 11.03 6.62
N LEU A 288 -23.65 10.61 6.05
CA LEU A 288 -22.64 9.90 6.83
C LEU A 288 -22.13 10.76 8.00
N SER A 289 -21.90 12.05 7.81
CA SER A 289 -21.49 12.95 8.88
C SER A 289 -22.46 12.94 10.07
N ALA A 290 -23.77 13.00 9.81
CA ALA A 290 -24.77 12.91 10.87
C ALA A 290 -24.69 11.56 11.60
N MET A 291 -24.51 10.46 10.86
CA MET A 291 -24.36 9.13 11.43
C MET A 291 -23.05 8.95 12.22
N CYS A 292 -21.95 9.58 11.80
CA CYS A 292 -20.68 9.58 12.52
C CYS A 292 -20.79 10.30 13.87
N LEU A 293 -21.58 11.38 13.95
CA LEU A 293 -21.87 12.06 15.22
C LEU A 293 -22.67 11.16 16.17
N ASP A 294 -23.66 10.44 15.65
CA ASP A 294 -24.43 9.48 16.45
C ASP A 294 -23.59 8.26 16.84
N PHE A 295 -22.68 7.80 15.97
CA PHE A 295 -21.67 6.81 16.31
C PHE A 295 -20.84 7.25 17.51
N ASP A 296 -20.28 8.46 17.50
CA ASP A 296 -19.42 8.93 18.59
C ASP A 296 -20.21 9.13 19.90
N ARG A 297 -21.48 9.53 19.82
CA ARG A 297 -22.39 9.59 20.98
C ARG A 297 -22.67 8.20 21.56
N ALA A 298 -23.00 7.22 20.71
CA ALA A 298 -23.21 5.83 21.12
C ALA A 298 -21.92 5.24 21.73
N PHE A 299 -20.77 5.50 21.10
CA PHE A 299 -19.47 5.02 21.58
C PHE A 299 -19.10 5.64 22.93
N ALA A 300 -19.39 6.92 23.16
CA ALA A 300 -19.15 7.59 24.44
C ALA A 300 -20.02 7.05 25.60
N ALA A 301 -21.17 6.43 25.30
CA ALA A 301 -22.00 5.77 26.30
C ALA A 301 -21.39 4.43 26.79
N ILE A 302 -20.44 3.86 26.06
CA ILE A 302 -19.69 2.67 26.49
C ILE A 302 -18.72 3.05 27.61
N ASN A 303 -18.67 2.27 28.69
CA ASN A 303 -17.81 2.58 29.84
C ASN A 303 -16.30 2.39 29.49
N PRO A 304 -15.48 3.46 29.36
CA PRO A 304 -14.09 3.35 28.91
C PRO A 304 -13.16 2.66 29.91
N SER A 305 -13.54 2.63 31.20
CA SER A 305 -12.70 2.09 32.28
C SER A 305 -12.60 0.56 32.29
N LYS A 306 -13.40 -0.14 31.49
CA LYS A 306 -13.46 -1.61 31.42
C LYS A 306 -13.00 -2.19 30.09
N VAL A 307 -12.55 -1.35 29.15
CA VAL A 307 -12.57 -1.66 27.73
C VAL A 307 -11.27 -1.21 27.05
N ASN A 308 -10.70 -2.02 26.16
CA ASN A 308 -9.59 -1.59 25.29
C ASN A 308 -10.16 -0.66 24.21
N VAL A 309 -10.19 0.65 24.49
CA VAL A 309 -10.88 1.67 23.69
C VAL A 309 -10.53 1.60 22.20
N GLY A 310 -9.25 1.46 21.85
CA GLY A 310 -8.83 1.36 20.44
C GLY A 310 -9.32 0.07 19.76
N LYS A 311 -9.22 -1.06 20.46
CA LYS A 311 -9.71 -2.36 19.97
C LYS A 311 -11.20 -2.28 19.61
N PHE A 312 -12.03 -1.86 20.55
CA PHE A 312 -13.48 -1.81 20.36
C PHE A 312 -13.89 -0.72 19.39
N ARG A 313 -13.21 0.43 19.35
CA ARG A 313 -13.51 1.46 18.35
C ARG A 313 -13.37 0.93 16.92
N ARG A 314 -12.34 0.11 16.64
CA ARG A 314 -12.17 -0.54 15.33
C ARG A 314 -13.28 -1.54 15.02
N GLU A 315 -13.62 -2.41 15.99
CA GLU A 315 -14.66 -3.44 15.83
C GLU A 315 -16.04 -2.80 15.61
N LEU A 316 -16.40 -1.82 16.43
CA LEU A 316 -17.68 -1.13 16.33
C LEU A 316 -17.78 -0.26 15.06
N SER A 317 -16.69 0.39 14.65
CA SER A 317 -16.65 1.12 13.37
C SER A 317 -16.85 0.17 12.17
N MET A 318 -16.30 -1.04 12.23
CA MET A 318 -16.53 -2.07 11.23
C MET A 318 -17.99 -2.51 11.19
N GLU A 319 -18.60 -2.83 12.33
CA GLU A 319 -20.01 -3.26 12.38
C GLU A 319 -20.96 -2.13 11.97
N PHE A 320 -20.70 -0.90 12.40
CA PHE A 320 -21.43 0.28 11.96
C PHE A 320 -21.45 0.42 10.43
N VAL A 321 -20.30 0.28 9.78
CA VAL A 321 -20.20 0.45 8.31
C VAL A 321 -20.85 -0.72 7.55
N LYS A 322 -20.86 -1.93 8.13
CA LYS A 322 -21.60 -3.08 7.56
C LYS A 322 -23.11 -2.87 7.51
N VAL A 323 -23.66 -2.00 8.35
CA VAL A 323 -25.12 -1.74 8.44
C VAL A 323 -25.47 -0.27 8.13
N VAL A 324 -24.55 0.49 7.55
CA VAL A 324 -24.72 1.94 7.30
C VAL A 324 -25.94 2.23 6.42
N ASP A 325 -26.28 1.31 5.52
CA ASP A 325 -27.42 1.38 4.61
C ASP A 325 -28.77 1.40 5.32
N GLN A 326 -28.82 0.82 6.52
CA GLN A 326 -30.00 0.77 7.38
C GLN A 326 -30.25 2.10 8.10
N ARG A 327 -29.31 3.04 8.05
CA ARG A 327 -29.38 4.34 8.75
C ARG A 327 -29.74 4.17 10.23
N PRO A 328 -28.98 3.37 10.99
CA PRO A 328 -29.31 3.08 12.38
C PRO A 328 -29.42 4.38 13.19
N SER A 329 -30.47 4.47 14.02
CA SER A 329 -30.61 5.59 14.94
C SER A 329 -29.57 5.51 16.07
N LEU A 330 -29.40 6.60 16.81
CA LEU A 330 -28.54 6.63 17.99
C LEU A 330 -28.88 5.52 18.99
N GLU A 331 -30.17 5.24 19.23
CA GLU A 331 -30.62 4.18 20.11
C GLU A 331 -30.19 2.79 19.60
N ALA A 332 -30.39 2.53 18.31
CA ALA A 332 -30.00 1.27 17.68
C ALA A 332 -28.48 1.06 17.70
N LEU A 333 -27.69 2.12 17.46
CA LEU A 333 -26.22 2.07 17.59
C LEU A 333 -25.79 1.79 19.02
N THR A 334 -26.44 2.44 19.98
CA THR A 334 -26.14 2.25 21.41
C THR A 334 -26.41 0.82 21.84
N GLU A 335 -27.56 0.24 21.47
CA GLU A 335 -27.92 -1.15 21.74
C GLU A 335 -26.90 -2.12 21.11
N MET A 336 -26.62 -1.96 19.83
CA MET A 336 -25.62 -2.76 19.11
C MET A 336 -24.25 -2.71 19.78
N PHE A 337 -23.82 -1.52 20.23
CA PHE A 337 -22.51 -1.36 20.86
C PHE A 337 -22.47 -2.00 22.25
N PHE A 338 -23.55 -1.91 23.02
CA PHE A 338 -23.65 -2.62 24.29
C PHE A 338 -23.54 -4.14 24.09
N ASP A 339 -24.27 -4.69 23.12
CA ASP A 339 -24.25 -6.14 22.86
C ASP A 339 -22.86 -6.63 22.44
N LEU A 340 -22.21 -5.91 21.52
CA LEU A 340 -20.88 -6.26 21.01
C LEU A 340 -19.75 -6.07 22.05
N THR A 341 -19.97 -5.24 23.07
CA THR A 341 -18.97 -5.00 24.13
C THR A 341 -19.23 -5.77 25.43
N ALA A 342 -20.40 -6.38 25.57
CA ALA A 342 -20.75 -7.24 26.71
C ALA A 342 -20.29 -8.70 26.52
N ALA A 343 -19.98 -9.12 25.29
CA ALA A 343 -19.51 -10.46 24.92
C ALA A 343 -18.01 -10.67 25.18
#